data_AF-D1PXD0-F1
#
_entry.id   AF-D1PXD0-F1
#
_cell.length_a   1.000
_cell.length_b   1.000
_cell.length_c   1.000
_cell.angle_alpha   90.00
_cell.angle_beta   90.00
_cell.angle_gamma   90.00
#
_symmetry.space_group_name_H-M   'P 1'
#
loop_
_entity.id
_entity.type
_entity.pdbx_description
1 polymer ?
#
loop_
_entity_poly.entity_id
_entity_poly.type
_entity_poly.pdbx_seq_one_letter_code
_entity_poly.pdbx_strand_id
1 'polypeptide(L)' 'MQNKTIKYSVILFSLYVLYLSIGVVLNGEVNLKYNAMSVDDINHIINYAWLIIVYVITVLLLLLLPFFHKKK' A
#
# COMPACT_ATOMS: atom_id res chain seq x y z
N MET A 1 -19.79 17.68 6.94
CA MET A 1 -19.08 17.46 5.65
C MET A 1 -17.61 17.12 5.85
N GLN A 2 -16.88 17.83 6.72
CA GLN A 2 -15.45 17.64 7.00
C GLN A 2 -15.02 16.18 7.26
N ASN A 3 -15.73 15.43 8.12
CA ASN A 3 -15.40 14.02 8.40
C ASN A 3 -15.53 13.08 7.19
N LYS A 4 -16.45 13.39 6.25
CA LYS A 4 -16.60 12.60 5.03
C LYS A 4 -15.44 12.86 4.07
N THR A 5 -15.07 14.13 3.88
CA THR A 5 -13.92 14.52 3.05
C THR A 5 -12.63 13.90 3.57
N ILE A 6 -12.37 13.98 4.89
CA ILE A 6 -11.21 13.34 5.52
C ILE A 6 -11.20 11.84 5.25
N LYS A 7 -12.35 11.15 5.41
CA LYS A 7 -12.44 9.71 5.14
C LYS A 7 -12.07 9.35 3.70
N TYR A 8 -12.59 10.11 2.72
CA TYR A 8 -12.26 9.87 1.31
C TYR A 8 -10.80 10.19 1.00
N SER A 9 -10.24 11.25 1.56
CA SER A 9 -8.82 11.58 1.40
C SER A 9 -7.91 10.48 1.98
N VAL A 10 -8.26 9.90 3.12
CA VAL A 10 -7.52 8.78 3.71
C VAL A 10 -7.60 7.54 2.82
N ILE A 11 -8.78 7.21 2.27
CA ILE A 11 -8.93 6.09 1.33
C ILE A 11 -8.06 6.32 0.08
N LEU A 12 -8.11 7.51 -0.51
CA LEU A 12 -7.31 7.86 -1.68
C LEU A 12 -5.81 7.77 -1.39
N PHE A 13 -5.37 8.27 -0.23
CA PHE A 13 -3.99 8.17 0.20
C PHE A 13 -3.55 6.72 0.40
N SER A 14 -4.36 5.89 1.05
CA SER A 14 -4.09 4.45 1.19
C SER A 14 -3.96 3.76 -0.17
N LEU A 15 -4.83 4.07 -1.13
CA LEU A 15 -4.72 3.53 -2.50
C LEU A 15 -3.43 3.98 -3.20
N TYR A 16 -3.00 5.22 -2.99
CA TYR A 16 -1.74 5.72 -3.53
C TYR A 16 -0.52 4.99 -2.93
N VAL A 17 -0.49 4.79 -1.61
CA VAL A 17 0.58 4.02 -0.94
C VAL A 17 0.59 2.57 -1.43
N LEU A 18 -0.58 1.96 -1.62
CA LEU A 18 -0.69 0.61 -2.17
C LEU A 18 -0.09 0.52 -3.57
N TYR A 19 -0.43 1.48 -4.44
CA TYR A 19 0.11 1.57 -5.80
C TYR A 19 1.64 1.66 -5.80
N LEU A 20 2.22 2.55 -4.99
CA LEU A 20 3.67 2.68 -4.87
C LEU A 20 4.32 1.39 -4.37
N SER A 21 3.74 0.76 -3.35
CA SER A 21 4.30 -0.46 -2.74
C SER A 21 4.29 -1.63 -3.72
N ILE A 22 3.21 -1.80 -4.48
CA ILE A 22 3.13 -2.78 -5.57
C ILE A 22 4.17 -2.44 -6.66
N GLY A 23 4.32 -1.15 -7.00
CA GLY A 23 5.33 -0.69 -7.93
C GLY A 23 6.75 -1.03 -7.50
N VAL A 24 7.06 -0.96 -6.20
CA VAL A 24 8.36 -1.37 -5.64
C VAL A 24 8.56 -2.89 -5.74
N VAL A 25 7.54 -3.69 -5.45
CA VAL A 25 7.63 -5.16 -5.58
C VAL A 25 7.85 -5.57 -7.04
N LEU A 26 7.08 -5.00 -7.98
CA LEU A 26 7.15 -5.34 -9.40
C LEU A 26 8.42 -4.82 -10.09
N ASN A 27 8.88 -3.61 -9.74
CA ASN A 27 10.08 -3.02 -10.35
C ASN A 27 11.37 -3.32 -9.58
N GLY A 28 11.29 -3.74 -8.31
CA GLY A 28 12.44 -4.08 -7.50
C GLY A 28 13.23 -5.25 -8.06
N GLU A 29 12.55 -6.21 -8.69
CA GLU A 29 13.22 -7.33 -9.36
C GLU A 29 13.91 -6.94 -10.67
N VAL A 30 13.44 -5.89 -11.35
CA VAL A 30 13.90 -5.51 -12.70
C VAL A 30 14.93 -4.39 -12.66
N ASN A 31 14.69 -3.32 -11.89
CA ASN A 31 15.47 -2.08 -11.99
C ASN A 31 16.50 -1.92 -10.86
N LEU A 32 16.25 -2.46 -9.66
CA LEU A 32 17.22 -2.40 -8.55
C LEU A 32 18.40 -3.35 -8.77
N LYS A 33 18.21 -4.45 -9.50
CA LYS A 33 19.31 -5.38 -9.84
C LYS A 33 20.41 -4.76 -10.70
N TYR A 34 20.11 -3.72 -11.50
CA TYR A 34 21.08 -3.06 -12.38
C TYR A 34 21.92 -2.00 -11.67
N ASN A 35 21.44 -1.44 -10.56
CA ASN A 35 22.17 -0.44 -9.78
C ASN A 35 22.79 -1.10 -8.53
N ALA A 36 23.98 -1.68 -8.67
CA ALA A 36 25.06 -1.91 -7.69
C ALA A 36 24.76 -2.08 -6.16
N MET A 37 23.54 -2.42 -5.76
CA MET A 37 23.11 -2.68 -4.39
C MET A 37 23.20 -4.18 -4.12
N SER A 38 23.50 -4.57 -2.88
CA SER A 38 23.56 -6.00 -2.56
C SER A 38 22.19 -6.64 -2.79
N VAL A 39 22.18 -7.90 -3.22
CA VAL A 39 20.93 -8.66 -3.41
C VAL A 39 20.12 -8.73 -2.11
N ASP A 40 20.80 -8.70 -0.96
CA ASP A 40 20.19 -8.68 0.36
C ASP A 40 19.42 -7.38 0.63
N ASP A 41 19.96 -6.22 0.23
CA ASP A 41 19.29 -4.93 0.38
C ASP A 41 18.00 -4.87 -0.46
N ILE A 42 18.06 -5.40 -1.69
CA ILE A 42 16.90 -5.46 -2.60
C ILE A 42 15.82 -6.35 -1.99
N ASN A 43 16.19 -7.53 -1.49
CA ASN A 43 15.25 -8.44 -0.82
C ASN A 43 14.64 -7.80 0.43
N HIS A 44 15.42 -7.03 1.19
CA HIS A 44 14.94 -6.34 2.37
C HIS A 44 13.89 -5.27 2.02
N ILE A 45 14.14 -4.48 0.97
CA ILE A 45 13.20 -3.47 0.45
C ILE A 45 11.91 -4.13 -0.04
N ILE A 46 12.00 -5.23 -0.80
CA ILE A 46 10.83 -5.98 -1.28
C ILE A 46 10.02 -6.53 -0.10
N ASN A 47 10.67 -7.08 0.92
CA ASN A 47 10.00 -7.58 2.13
C ASN A 47 9.25 -6.47 2.87
N TYR A 48 9.84 -5.28 3.02
CA TYR A 48 9.14 -4.15 3.61
C TYR A 48 7.96 -3.67 2.76
N ALA A 49 8.11 -3.65 1.44
CA ALA A 49 7.01 -3.30 0.54
C ALA A 49 5.83 -4.28 0.69
N TRP A 50 6.10 -5.59 0.83
CA TRP A 50 5.07 -6.59 1.13
C TRP A 50 4.35 -6.34 2.46
N LEU A 51 5.10 -6.02 3.52
CA LEU A 51 4.53 -5.66 4.82
C LEU A 51 3.61 -4.43 4.71
N ILE A 52 4.03 -3.41 3.97
CA ILE A 52 3.22 -2.20 3.73
C ILE A 52 1.95 -2.55 2.95
N ILE A 53 2.03 -3.40 1.93
CA ILE A 53 0.85 -3.86 1.17
C ILE A 53 -0.19 -4.50 2.12
N VAL A 54 0.24 -5.45 2.96
CA VAL A 54 -0.65 -6.13 3.93
C VAL A 54 -1.30 -5.14 4.89
N TYR A 55 -0.50 -4.20 5.41
CA TYR A 55 -1.00 -3.15 6.30
C TYR A 55 -2.04 -2.27 5.61
N VAL A 56 -1.75 -1.77 4.41
CA VAL A 56 -2.63 -0.88 3.66
C VAL A 56 -3.94 -1.58 3.28
N ILE A 57 -3.89 -2.85 2.90
CA ILE A 57 -5.11 -3.66 2.65
C ILE A 57 -5.96 -3.75 3.92
N THR A 58 -5.34 -4.00 5.07
CA THR A 58 -6.04 -4.07 6.36
C THR A 58 -6.72 -2.75 6.70
N VAL A 59 -6.02 -1.62 6.51
CA VAL A 59 -6.58 -0.27 6.69
C VAL A 59 -7.74 -0.01 5.75
N LEU A 60 -7.62 -0.37 4.47
CA LEU A 60 -8.69 -0.22 3.48
C LEU A 60 -9.93 -1.05 3.86
N LEU A 61 -9.76 -2.30 4.31
CA LEU A 61 -10.86 -3.14 4.78
C LEU A 61 -11.61 -2.49 5.96
N LEU A 62 -10.88 -1.93 6.93
CA LEU A 62 -11.46 -1.20 8.08
C LEU A 62 -12.22 0.05 7.65
N LEU A 63 -11.67 0.83 6.71
CA LEU A 63 -12.31 2.05 6.21
C LEU A 63 -13.53 1.77 5.35
N LEU A 64 -13.53 0.63 4.65
CA LEU A 64 -14.59 0.21 3.73
C LEU A 64 -15.71 -0.60 4.41
N LEU A 65 -15.44 -1.26 5.54
CA LEU A 65 -16.41 -2.00 6.36
C LEU A 65 -17.77 -1.29 6.54
N PRO A 66 -17.82 0.01 6.90
CA PRO A 66 -19.08 0.75 7.07
C PRO A 66 -19.87 0.98 5.78
N PHE A 67 -19.25 0.86 4.59
CA PHE A 67 -19.96 0.97 3.31
C PHE A 67 -20.74 -0.31 2.99
N PHE A 68 -20.27 -1.46 3.48
CA PHE A 68 -20.92 -2.76 3.31
C PHE A 68 -21.93 -3.07 4.41
N HIS A 69 -21.72 -2.53 5.62
CA HIS A 69 -22.75 -2.47 6.66
C HIS A 69 -23.78 -1.37 6.35
N LYS A 70 -24.59 -1.57 5.31
CA LYS A 70 -25.87 -0.85 5.20
C LYS A 70 -26.69 -1.22 6.43
N LYS A 71 -26.91 -0.24 7.32
CA LYS A 71 -27.96 -0.32 8.33
C LYS A 71 -29.27 -0.65 7.61
N LYS A 72 -29.80 -1.85 7.85
CA LYS A 72 -31.24 -2.10 7.76
C LYS A 72 -31.93 -1.21 8.80
#